data_AF-A0A838S1D2-F1
#
_entry.id   AF-A0A838S1D2-F1
#
_cell.length_a   1.000
_cell.length_b   1.000
_cell.length_c   1.000
_cell.angle_alpha   90.00
_cell.angle_beta   90.00
_cell.angle_gamma   90.00
#
_symmetry.space_group_name_H-M   'P 1'
#
loop_
_entity.id
_entity.type
_entity.pdbx_description
1 polymer ?
#
loop_
_entity_poly.entity_id
_entity_poly.type
_entity_poly.pdbx_seq_one_letter_code
_entity_poly.pdbx_strand_id
1 'polypeptide(L)'
;MCTDLYDHLGEAEFLASKAREWCCEDIDAARKLIPDLVVVIRGLLLEHQAQPSGDCRICPSAWPCPVVTTIHALVKDPDREFVALVRRANDDG
;
A
#
# COMPACT_ATOMS: atom_id res chain seq x y z
N MET A 1 4.72 9.16 -14.07
CA MET A 1 4.30 7.83 -13.56
C MET A 1 4.32 7.76 -12.05
N CYS A 2 5.41 8.15 -11.37
CA CYS A 2 5.40 8.20 -9.89
C CYS A 2 4.38 9.19 -9.31
N THR A 3 4.21 10.35 -9.96
CA THR A 3 3.28 11.42 -9.55
C THR A 3 1.82 10.98 -9.45
N ASP A 4 1.34 10.18 -10.41
CA ASP A 4 -0.07 9.76 -10.50
C ASP A 4 -0.51 8.86 -9.33
N LEU A 5 0.39 8.00 -8.83
CA LEU A 5 0.13 7.17 -7.66
C LEU A 5 0.09 8.02 -6.38
N TYR A 6 0.99 9.01 -6.26
CA TYR A 6 0.97 9.93 -5.12
C TYR A 6 -0.28 10.80 -5.11
N ASP A 7 -0.76 11.22 -6.28
CA ASP A 7 -2.01 11.98 -6.40
C ASP A 7 -3.22 11.14 -5.95
N HIS A 8 -3.30 9.86 -6.35
CA HIS A 8 -4.35 8.94 -5.91
C HIS A 8 -4.30 8.68 -4.39
N LEU A 9 -3.10 8.56 -3.81
CA LEU A 9 -2.93 8.41 -2.36
C LEU A 9 -3.30 9.70 -1.61
N GLY A 10 -2.97 10.86 -2.18
CA GLY A 10 -3.34 12.17 -1.64
C GLY A 10 -4.86 12.39 -1.64
N GLU A 11 -5.57 11.94 -2.68
CA GLU A 11 -7.04 11.97 -2.71
C GLU A 11 -7.65 11.09 -1.59
N ALA A 12 -7.08 9.91 -1.36
CA ALA A 12 -7.53 9.02 -0.29
C ALA A 12 -7.32 9.65 1.09
N GLU A 13 -6.15 10.25 1.32
CA GLU A 13 -5.82 10.93 2.56
C GLU A 13 -6.71 12.17 2.78
N PHE A 14 -6.97 12.94 1.72
CA PHE A 14 -7.87 14.08 1.77
C PHE A 14 -9.29 13.66 2.17
N LEU A 15 -9.85 12.61 1.57
CA LEU A 15 -11.17 12.09 1.90
C LEU A 15 -11.23 11.57 3.35
N ALA A 16 -10.20 10.84 3.79
CA ALA A 16 -10.13 10.28 5.13
C ALA A 16 -9.94 11.33 6.24
N SER A 17 -9.24 12.43 5.95
CA SER A 17 -8.92 13.49 6.93
C SER A 17 -10.02 14.55 7.10
N LYS A 18 -11.11 14.47 6.33
CA LYS A 18 -12.22 15.43 6.44
C LYS A 18 -12.84 15.42 7.83
N ALA A 19 -12.78 16.58 8.49
CA ALA A 19 -13.40 16.82 9.80
C ALA A 19 -14.93 16.98 9.74
N ARG A 20 -15.51 17.14 8.55
CA ARG A 20 -16.97 17.22 8.33
C ARG A 20 -17.50 15.86 7.89
N GLU A 21 -18.79 15.61 8.15
CA GLU A 21 -19.48 14.44 7.61
C GLU A 21 -19.32 14.36 6.08
N TRP A 22 -19.09 13.15 5.59
CA TRP A 22 -18.95 12.88 4.16
C TRP A 22 -20.26 13.18 3.42
N CYS A 23 -20.16 13.97 2.35
CA CYS A 23 -21.29 14.16 1.44
C CYS A 23 -21.39 12.99 0.44
N CYS A 24 -22.44 12.97 -0.36
CA CYS A 24 -22.62 11.94 -1.40
C CYS A 24 -21.42 11.87 -2.37
N GLU A 25 -20.84 13.02 -2.73
CA GLU A 25 -19.68 13.09 -3.62
C GLU A 25 -18.44 12.43 -2.99
N ASP A 26 -18.23 12.62 -1.69
CA ASP A 26 -17.15 11.98 -0.94
C ASP A 26 -17.30 10.46 -0.90
N ILE A 27 -18.54 9.99 -0.70
CA ILE A 27 -18.88 8.57 -0.69
C ILE A 27 -18.63 7.96 -2.08
N ASP A 28 -19.03 8.65 -3.15
CA ASP A 28 -18.85 8.17 -4.52
C ASP A 28 -17.38 8.16 -4.92
N ALA A 29 -16.60 9.17 -4.53
CA ALA A 29 -15.15 9.19 -4.70
C ALA A 29 -14.47 8.04 -3.94
N ALA A 30 -14.80 7.84 -2.67
CA ALA A 30 -14.26 6.75 -1.86
C ALA A 30 -14.62 5.36 -2.43
N ARG A 31 -15.85 5.19 -2.93
CA ARG A 31 -16.32 3.95 -3.58
C ARG A 31 -15.59 3.63 -4.86
N LYS A 32 -15.01 4.61 -5.54
CA LYS A 32 -14.15 4.39 -6.70
C LYS A 32 -12.71 4.11 -6.27
N LEU A 33 -12.18 4.95 -5.37
CA LEU A 33 -10.78 4.93 -5.00
C LEU A 33 -10.36 3.69 -4.19
N ILE A 34 -11.20 3.25 -3.24
CA ILE A 34 -10.88 2.09 -2.39
C ILE A 34 -10.72 0.80 -3.23
N PRO A 35 -11.64 0.45 -4.14
CA PRO A 35 -11.45 -0.69 -5.03
C PRO A 35 -10.19 -0.59 -5.88
N ASP A 36 -9.87 0.59 -6.42
CA ASP A 36 -8.68 0.79 -7.25
C ASP A 36 -7.40 0.50 -6.45
N LEU A 37 -7.31 1.00 -5.21
CA LEU A 37 -6.18 0.69 -4.32
C LEU A 37 -6.09 -0.80 -3.97
N VAL A 38 -7.23 -1.47 -3.73
CA VAL A 38 -7.28 -2.92 -3.50
C VAL A 38 -6.81 -3.70 -4.72
N VAL A 39 -7.17 -3.27 -5.93
CA VAL A 39 -6.72 -3.88 -7.18
C VAL A 39 -5.20 -3.76 -7.33
N VAL A 40 -4.61 -2.60 -7.03
CA VAL A 40 -3.15 -2.40 -7.06
C VAL A 40 -2.44 -3.35 -6.10
N ILE A 41 -2.89 -3.44 -4.84
CA ILE A 41 -2.30 -4.35 -3.86
C ILE A 41 -2.42 -5.81 -4.31
N ARG A 42 -3.59 -6.21 -4.84
CA ARG A 42 -3.78 -7.56 -5.38
C ARG A 42 -2.86 -7.84 -6.57
N GLY A 43 -2.68 -6.87 -7.46
CA GLY A 43 -1.73 -6.97 -8.57
C GLY A 43 -0.31 -7.24 -8.08
N LEU A 44 0.16 -6.48 -7.08
CA LEU A 44 1.46 -6.71 -6.46
C LEU A 44 1.57 -8.11 -5.83
N LEU A 45 0.52 -8.59 -5.17
CA LEU A 45 0.49 -9.94 -4.60
C LEU A 45 0.40 -11.07 -5.65
N LEU A 46 -0.04 -10.78 -6.88
CA LEU A 46 -0.03 -11.77 -7.97
C LEU A 46 1.36 -11.86 -8.61
N GLU A 47 2.02 -10.71 -8.76
CA GLU A 47 3.39 -10.63 -9.25
C GLU A 47 4.36 -11.31 -8.26
N HIS A 48 4.20 -11.02 -6.97
CA HIS A 48 4.88 -11.71 -5.90
C HIS A 48 4.08 -12.93 -5.47
N GLN A 49 4.36 -14.10 -6.04
CA GLN A 49 3.75 -15.37 -5.63
C GLN A 49 4.81 -16.41 -5.23
N ALA A 50 4.39 -17.41 -4.44
CA ALA A 50 5.22 -18.56 -4.13
C ALA A 50 5.42 -19.44 -5.38
N GLN A 51 6.66 -19.86 -5.62
CA GLN A 51 7.00 -20.89 -6.59
C GLN A 51 7.05 -22.27 -5.92
N PRO A 52 7.01 -23.39 -6.69
CA PRO A 52 7.20 -24.73 -6.13
C PRO A 52 8.52 -24.92 -5.36
N SER A 53 9.55 -24.10 -5.64
CA SER A 53 10.81 -24.11 -4.88
C SER A 53 10.68 -23.57 -3.45
N GLY A 54 9.57 -22.90 -3.12
CA GLY A 54 9.40 -22.16 -1.87
C GLY A 54 9.88 -20.71 -1.92
N ASP A 55 10.46 -20.29 -3.05
CA ASP A 55 10.90 -18.90 -3.26
C ASP A 55 9.82 -18.02 -3.86
N CYS A 56 10.00 -16.71 -3.76
CA CYS A 56 9.18 -15.76 -4.49
C CYS A 56 9.49 -15.82 -6.00
N ARG A 57 8.48 -15.55 -6.81
CA ARG A 57 8.61 -15.45 -8.28
C ARG A 57 9.54 -14.32 -8.73
N ILE A 58 9.50 -13.18 -8.05
CA ILE A 58 10.19 -11.95 -8.46
C ILE A 58 11.39 -11.66 -7.57
N CYS A 59 11.21 -11.78 -6.25
CA CYS A 59 12.32 -11.54 -5.33
C CYS A 59 13.26 -12.75 -5.32
N PRO A 60 14.59 -12.55 -5.30
CA PRO A 60 15.55 -13.62 -5.07
C PRO A 60 15.60 -14.00 -3.57
N SER A 61 14.46 -14.38 -3.00
CA SER A 61 14.30 -14.71 -1.58
C SER A 61 13.18 -15.72 -1.35
N ALA A 62 13.24 -16.44 -0.23
CA ALA A 62 12.17 -17.32 0.23
C ALA A 62 10.82 -16.58 0.34
N TRP A 63 9.73 -17.31 0.14
CA TRP A 63 8.36 -16.82 0.34
C TRP A 63 7.93 -16.96 1.82
N PRO A 64 7.20 -15.99 2.41
CA PRO A 64 6.86 -14.68 1.85
C PRO A 64 8.09 -13.77 1.76
N CYS A 65 8.25 -13.13 0.60
CA CYS A 65 9.39 -12.25 0.38
C CYS A 65 9.28 -10.94 1.18
N PRO A 66 10.39 -10.19 1.34
CA PRO A 66 10.39 -8.93 2.08
C PRO A 66 9.34 -7.92 1.61
N VAL A 67 9.05 -7.85 0.31
CA VAL A 67 8.01 -6.95 -0.25
C VAL A 67 6.63 -7.30 0.30
N VAL A 68 6.25 -8.58 0.24
CA VAL A 68 4.94 -9.05 0.73
C VAL A 68 4.82 -8.89 2.23
N THR A 69 5.90 -9.18 2.97
CA THR A 69 5.96 -8.93 4.42
C THR A 69 5.77 -7.45 4.75
N THR A 70 6.38 -6.56 3.96
CA THR A 70 6.25 -5.10 4.13
C THR A 70 4.83 -4.62 3.82
N ILE A 71 4.24 -5.05 2.71
CA ILE A 71 2.85 -4.74 2.36
C ILE A 71 1.90 -5.21 3.48
N HIS A 72 2.07 -6.45 3.95
CA HIS A 72 1.25 -7.01 5.02
C HIS A 72 1.38 -6.21 6.32
N ALA A 73 2.60 -5.81 6.69
CA ALA A 73 2.83 -5.00 7.88
C ALA A 73 2.16 -3.62 7.76
N LEU A 74 2.37 -2.93 6.63
CA LEU A 74 1.80 -1.60 6.37
C LEU A 74 0.27 -1.60 6.33
N VAL A 75 -0.35 -2.65 5.79
CA VAL A 75 -1.83 -2.76 5.78
C VAL A 75 -2.38 -3.04 7.19
N LYS A 76 -1.64 -3.79 8.02
CA LYS A 76 -2.10 -4.22 9.34
C LYS A 76 -1.88 -3.16 10.44
N ASP A 77 -0.78 -2.43 10.38
CA ASP A 77 -0.36 -1.45 11.39
C ASP A 77 0.39 -0.26 10.71
N PRO A 78 -0.33 0.57 9.94
CA PRO A 78 0.28 1.60 9.10
C PRO A 78 1.07 2.64 9.91
N ASP A 79 0.57 3.06 11.08
CA ASP A 79 1.19 4.10 11.90
C ASP A 79 2.56 3.67 12.44
N ARG A 80 2.64 2.43 12.96
CA ARG A 80 3.88 1.90 13.52
C ARG A 80 4.93 1.65 12.44
N GLU A 81 4.50 1.13 11.29
CA GLU A 81 5.39 0.83 10.18
C GLU A 81 5.86 2.10 9.44
N PHE A 82 5.02 3.14 9.34
CA PHE A 82 5.42 4.44 8.80
C PHE A 82 6.55 5.06 9.64
N VAL A 83 6.42 5.05 10.97
CA VAL A 83 7.49 5.52 11.88
C VAL A 83 8.78 4.70 11.69
N ALA A 84 8.67 3.38 11.48
CA ALA A 84 9.84 2.54 11.23
C ALA A 84 10.51 2.84 9.88
N LEU A 85 9.74 3.11 8.83
CA LEU A 85 10.24 3.49 7.51
C LEU A 85 10.96 4.84 7.54
N VAL A 86 10.36 5.85 8.17
CA VAL A 86 10.96 7.19 8.30
C VAL A 86 12.29 7.13 9.05
N ARG A 87 12.40 6.31 10.10
CA ARG A 87 13.66 6.11 10.82
C ARG A 87 14.75 5.53 9.93
N ARG A 88 14.45 4.45 9.19
CA ARG A 88 15.41 3.83 8.25
C ARG A 88 15.88 4.80 7.17
N ALA A 89 14.95 5.56 6.58
CA ALA A 89 15.29 6.56 5.56
C ALA A 89 16.19 7.69 6.07
N ASN A 90 16.09 8.03 7.37
CA ASN A 90 16.93 9.04 8.00
C ASN A 90 18.28 8.48 8.50
N ASP A 91 18.37 7.18 8.75
CA ASP A 91 19.60 6.49 9.20
C ASP A 91 20.51 6.12 8.03
N ASP A 92 19.98 6.05 6.79
CA ASP A 92 20.71 5.77 5.54
C ASP A 92 21.26 7.06 4.84
N GLY A 93 21.21 8.22 5.52
CA GLY A 93 21.71 9.52 5.04
C GLY A 93 22.92 10.04 5.82
#